data_AF-A0A914C9M5-F1
#
_entry.id   AF-A0A914C9M5-F1
#
_cell.length_a   1.000
_cell.length_b   1.000
_cell.length_c   1.000
_cell.angle_alpha   90.00
_cell.angle_beta   90.00
_cell.angle_gamma   90.00
#
_symmetry.space_group_name_H-M   'P 1'
#
loop_
_entity.id
_entity.type
_entity.pdbx_description
1 polymer ?
#
loop_
_entity_poly.entity_id
_entity_poly.type
_entity_poly.pdbx_seq_one_letter_code
_entity_poly.pdbx_strand_id
1 'polypeptide(L)'
;MRVLKDVDLTGKTILITGTTAGIGKETARVLALKGAHVVMANRNLKLSEELRNEIYKETPHRKIDIVQLDLSSLASVKHAAEEFLAKKWPLHVLILNAGVNYPPSPVTKDGYEVTFGINHLGHFSLIREASIFSTIYALLLKPFGKNVEQGAATTVYCATSPYVENESGRYYADCADAEKDLNKALARDENFQDALWSKSLEFIQKFEQNQSHSRL
;
A
#
# COMPACT_ATOMS: atom_id res chain seq x y z
N MET A 1 16.59 -12.70 -2.92
CA MET A 1 15.27 -13.29 -2.58
C MET A 1 14.84 -14.27 -3.68
N ARG A 2 14.50 -15.53 -3.35
CA ARG A 2 14.27 -16.62 -4.34
C ARG A 2 13.10 -16.36 -5.30
N VAL A 3 12.05 -15.67 -4.85
CA VAL A 3 10.83 -15.41 -5.66
C VAL A 3 11.04 -14.45 -6.83
N LEU A 4 12.16 -13.72 -6.87
CA LEU A 4 12.46 -12.75 -7.94
C LEU A 4 13.50 -13.24 -8.95
N LYS A 5 13.94 -14.51 -8.90
CA LYS A 5 15.10 -15.00 -9.66
C LYS A 5 15.00 -14.64 -11.15
N ASP A 6 13.82 -14.80 -11.74
CA ASP A 6 13.57 -14.65 -13.19
C ASP A 6 12.56 -13.54 -13.52
N VAL A 7 12.35 -12.59 -12.60
CA VAL A 7 11.43 -11.45 -12.78
C VAL A 7 12.19 -10.24 -13.34
N ASP A 8 11.64 -9.59 -14.36
CA ASP A 8 12.06 -8.25 -14.83
C ASP A 8 10.88 -7.29 -14.73
N LEU A 9 11.08 -6.17 -14.04
CA LEU A 9 10.06 -5.14 -13.80
C LEU A 9 10.36 -3.85 -14.56
N THR A 10 11.28 -3.88 -15.52
CA THR A 10 11.59 -2.73 -16.37
C THR A 10 10.31 -2.20 -17.03
N GLY A 11 10.09 -0.88 -16.93
CA GLY A 11 8.90 -0.20 -17.45
C GLY A 11 7.66 -0.32 -16.54
N LYS A 12 7.69 -1.14 -15.49
CA LYS A 12 6.61 -1.22 -14.50
C LYS A 12 6.78 -0.14 -13.45
N THR A 13 5.68 0.50 -13.07
CA THR A 13 5.64 1.50 -11.99
C THR A 13 4.79 0.96 -10.85
N ILE A 14 5.38 0.96 -9.65
CA ILE A 14 4.82 0.36 -8.44
C ILE A 14 4.76 1.43 -7.37
N LEU A 15 3.54 1.73 -6.89
CA LEU A 15 3.31 2.63 -5.77
C LEU A 15 3.23 1.81 -4.47
N ILE A 16 4.01 2.18 -3.46
CA ILE A 16 4.10 1.42 -2.20
C ILE A 16 3.92 2.35 -1.02
N THR A 17 2.98 2.05 -0.13
CA THR A 17 2.82 2.79 1.13
C THR A 17 3.74 2.26 2.24
N GLY A 18 4.37 3.15 3.00
CA GLY A 18 5.12 2.78 4.21
C GLY A 18 6.43 2.04 3.95
N THR A 19 7.30 2.58 3.10
CA THR A 19 8.58 1.96 2.72
C THR A 19 9.74 2.32 3.65
N THR A 20 9.59 3.23 4.62
CA THR A 20 10.74 3.72 5.40
C THR A 20 11.29 2.74 6.44
N ALA A 21 10.65 1.59 6.66
CA ALA A 21 11.10 0.57 7.61
C ALA A 21 10.59 -0.83 7.25
N GLY A 22 11.20 -1.85 7.86
CA GLY A 22 10.70 -3.23 7.86
C GLY A 22 10.39 -3.80 6.47
N ILE A 23 9.24 -4.46 6.35
CA ILE A 23 8.78 -5.16 5.14
C ILE A 23 8.71 -4.21 3.93
N GLY A 24 8.18 -3.00 4.11
CA GLY A 24 8.04 -2.02 3.03
C GLY A 24 9.39 -1.56 2.47
N LYS A 25 10.39 -1.39 3.35
CA LYS A 25 11.76 -1.02 2.95
C LYS A 25 12.36 -2.07 2.03
N GLU A 26 12.32 -3.33 2.44
CA GLU A 26 12.88 -4.42 1.65
C GLU A 26 12.09 -4.65 0.35
N THR A 27 10.76 -4.55 0.41
CA THR A 27 9.90 -4.61 -0.78
C THR A 27 10.30 -3.55 -1.81
N ALA A 28 10.46 -2.29 -1.40
CA ALA A 28 10.89 -1.21 -2.28
C ALA A 28 12.28 -1.48 -2.90
N ARG A 29 13.25 -1.90 -2.06
CA ARG A 29 14.62 -2.19 -2.49
C ARG A 29 14.68 -3.31 -3.53
N VAL A 30 14.01 -4.45 -3.28
CA VAL A 30 14.08 -5.60 -4.20
C VAL A 30 13.33 -5.38 -5.51
N LEU A 31 12.24 -4.61 -5.49
CA LEU A 31 11.52 -4.24 -6.72
C LEU A 31 12.33 -3.25 -7.56
N ALA A 32 12.98 -2.27 -6.93
CA ALA A 32 13.90 -1.34 -7.62
C ALA A 32 15.10 -2.09 -8.24
N LEU A 33 15.68 -3.05 -7.51
CA LEU A 33 16.73 -3.96 -8.02
C LEU A 33 16.33 -4.67 -9.32
N LYS A 34 15.06 -5.01 -9.45
CA LYS A 34 14.48 -5.68 -10.61
C LYS A 34 13.99 -4.73 -11.71
N GLY A 35 14.34 -3.45 -11.63
CA GLY A 35 14.11 -2.48 -12.71
C GLY A 35 12.79 -1.74 -12.63
N ALA A 36 11.97 -1.97 -11.59
CA ALA A 36 10.76 -1.21 -11.39
C ALA A 36 11.06 0.27 -11.17
N HIS A 37 10.17 1.12 -11.68
CA HIS A 37 10.00 2.47 -11.16
C HIS A 37 9.23 2.36 -9.83
N VAL A 38 9.92 2.60 -8.71
CA VAL A 38 9.31 2.51 -7.38
C VAL A 38 8.92 3.90 -6.91
N VAL A 39 7.63 4.10 -6.61
CA VAL A 39 7.12 5.31 -5.99
C VAL A 39 6.86 5.04 -4.52
N MET A 40 7.65 5.67 -3.66
CA MET A 40 7.59 5.51 -2.20
C MET A 40 6.62 6.54 -1.61
N ALA A 41 5.47 6.08 -1.13
CA ALA A 41 4.45 6.91 -0.51
C ALA A 41 4.55 6.86 1.02
N ASN A 42 5.07 7.94 1.62
CA ASN A 42 5.42 7.96 3.05
C ASN A 42 5.14 9.31 3.70
N ARG A 43 4.93 9.29 5.02
CA ARG A 43 4.73 10.52 5.80
C ARG A 43 6.01 11.34 5.95
N ASN A 44 7.15 10.66 6.16
CA ASN A 44 8.44 11.30 6.44
C ASN A 44 9.31 11.30 5.18
N LEU A 45 9.40 12.47 4.53
CA LEU A 45 10.20 12.64 3.31
C LEU A 45 11.69 12.45 3.55
N LYS A 46 12.22 12.90 4.69
CA LYS A 46 13.64 12.73 5.02
C LYS A 46 14.04 11.25 5.09
N LEU A 47 13.25 10.42 5.77
CA LEU A 47 13.51 8.98 5.81
C LEU A 47 13.35 8.31 4.44
N SER A 48 12.45 8.84 3.60
CA SER A 48 12.28 8.35 2.23
C SER A 48 13.50 8.67 1.37
N GLU A 49 14.07 9.86 1.54
CA GLU A 49 15.30 10.29 0.88
C GLU A 49 16.52 9.48 1.32
N GLU A 50 16.65 9.23 2.62
CA GLU A 50 17.69 8.37 3.18
C GLU A 50 17.62 6.96 2.58
N LEU A 51 16.42 6.37 2.53
CA LEU A 51 16.21 5.06 1.90
C LEU A 51 16.53 5.08 0.40
N ARG A 52 16.07 6.10 -0.34
CA ARG A 52 16.38 6.22 -1.77
C ARG A 52 17.89 6.21 -2.02
N ASN A 53 18.63 6.99 -1.22
CA ASN A 53 20.09 7.06 -1.31
C ASN A 53 20.76 5.74 -0.93
N GLU A 54 20.22 5.00 0.03
CA GLU A 54 20.66 3.64 0.36
C GLU A 54 20.48 2.69 -0.83
N ILE A 55 19.29 2.68 -1.45
CA ILE A 55 19.00 1.82 -2.61
C ILE A 55 19.90 2.18 -3.80
N TYR A 56 20.21 3.47 -4.02
CA TYR A 56 21.10 3.90 -5.09
C TYR A 56 22.56 3.47 -4.93
N LYS A 57 23.02 3.19 -3.70
CA LYS A 57 24.36 2.60 -3.49
C LYS A 57 24.45 1.18 -4.04
N GLU A 58 23.36 0.42 -3.95
CA GLU A 58 23.27 -0.94 -4.48
C GLU A 58 22.89 -0.96 -5.96
N THR A 59 22.10 0.02 -6.39
CA THR A 59 21.51 0.08 -7.73
C THR A 59 21.54 1.49 -8.32
N PRO A 60 22.71 1.91 -8.83
CA PRO A 60 22.81 3.18 -9.55
C PRO A 60 21.81 3.23 -10.71
N HIS A 61 21.22 4.41 -10.95
CA HIS A 61 20.33 4.70 -12.09
C HIS A 61 18.92 4.06 -12.06
N ARG A 62 18.46 3.50 -10.93
CA ARG A 62 17.05 3.10 -10.81
C ARG A 62 16.13 4.31 -10.68
N LYS A 63 14.88 4.18 -11.13
CA LYS A 63 13.89 5.25 -11.02
C LYS A 63 13.15 5.10 -9.69
N ILE A 64 13.43 5.99 -8.75
CA ILE A 64 12.78 6.02 -7.43
C ILE A 64 12.26 7.43 -7.17
N ASP A 65 10.95 7.54 -7.11
CA ASP A 65 10.23 8.79 -6.83
C ASP A 65 9.55 8.70 -5.44
N ILE A 66 9.29 9.85 -4.83
CA ILE A 66 8.70 9.94 -3.48
C ILE A 66 7.45 10.80 -3.56
N VAL A 67 6.36 10.33 -2.94
CA VAL A 67 5.12 11.08 -2.77
C VAL A 67 4.83 11.19 -1.28
N GLN A 68 4.49 12.38 -0.80
CA GLN A 68 4.17 12.55 0.62
C GLN A 68 2.77 11.99 0.91
N LEU A 69 2.68 11.02 1.82
CA LEU A 69 1.42 10.38 2.20
C LEU A 69 1.35 10.14 3.71
N ASP A 70 0.42 10.83 4.37
CA ASP A 70 0.01 10.55 5.74
C ASP A 70 -1.38 9.91 5.75
N LEU A 71 -1.43 8.58 5.90
CA LEU A 71 -2.68 7.80 5.94
C LEU A 71 -3.58 8.15 7.14
N SER A 72 -3.09 8.92 8.12
CA SER A 72 -3.92 9.46 9.20
C SER A 72 -4.69 10.72 8.80
N SER A 73 -4.58 11.18 7.55
CA SER A 73 -5.30 12.34 7.01
C SER A 73 -5.86 12.06 5.62
N LEU A 74 -7.17 12.03 5.47
CA LEU A 74 -7.86 11.86 4.19
C LEU A 74 -7.53 12.99 3.19
N ALA A 75 -7.28 14.21 3.69
CA ALA A 75 -6.77 15.31 2.86
C ALA A 75 -5.38 14.98 2.29
N SER A 76 -4.48 14.43 3.11
CA SER A 76 -3.15 14.00 2.65
C SER A 76 -3.24 12.86 1.64
N VAL A 77 -4.18 11.91 1.82
CA VAL A 77 -4.41 10.82 0.88
C VAL A 77 -4.83 11.36 -0.49
N LYS A 78 -5.80 12.29 -0.51
CA LYS A 78 -6.25 12.93 -1.74
C LYS A 78 -5.12 13.66 -2.45
N HIS A 79 -4.35 14.47 -1.70
CA HIS A 79 -3.22 15.21 -2.26
C HIS A 79 -2.15 14.30 -2.85
N ALA A 80 -1.82 13.19 -2.17
CA ALA A 80 -0.85 12.21 -2.65
C ALA A 80 -1.32 11.55 -3.97
N ALA A 81 -2.61 11.22 -4.07
CA ALA A 81 -3.18 10.66 -5.29
C ALA A 81 -3.16 11.68 -6.44
N GLU A 82 -3.55 12.93 -6.18
CA GLU A 82 -3.48 14.02 -7.17
C GLU A 82 -2.05 14.27 -7.64
N GLU A 83 -1.07 14.29 -6.72
CA GLU A 83 0.35 14.42 -7.05
C GLU A 83 0.81 13.27 -7.96
N PHE A 84 0.50 12.01 -7.59
CA PHE A 84 0.86 10.85 -8.39
C PHE A 84 0.24 10.92 -9.80
N LEU A 85 -1.05 11.24 -9.91
CA LEU A 85 -1.76 11.34 -11.19
C LEU A 85 -1.22 12.47 -12.06
N ALA A 86 -0.86 13.62 -11.46
CA ALA A 86 -0.28 14.75 -12.18
C ALA A 86 1.06 14.42 -12.86
N LYS A 87 1.81 13.44 -12.34
CA LYS A 87 3.05 12.96 -12.95
C LYS A 87 2.83 12.13 -14.21
N LYS A 88 1.60 11.67 -14.47
CA LYS A 88 1.22 10.84 -15.62
C LYS A 88 2.04 9.55 -15.71
N TRP A 89 2.43 9.00 -14.57
CA TRP A 89 3.04 7.67 -14.53
C TRP A 89 1.96 6.61 -14.68
N PRO A 90 2.19 5.53 -15.46
CA PRO A 90 1.26 4.41 -15.46
C PRO A 90 1.25 3.75 -14.08
N LEU A 91 0.10 3.38 -13.52
CA LEU A 91 0.04 2.59 -12.28
C LEU A 91 -0.13 1.11 -12.63
N HIS A 92 0.91 0.30 -12.42
CA HIS A 92 0.86 -1.14 -12.67
C HIS A 92 0.54 -1.94 -11.42
N VAL A 93 1.07 -1.53 -10.27
CA VAL A 93 0.88 -2.22 -8.99
C VAL A 93 0.76 -1.18 -7.86
N LEU A 94 -0.21 -1.38 -6.97
CA LEU A 94 -0.38 -0.62 -5.73
C LEU A 94 -0.21 -1.55 -4.53
N ILE A 95 0.82 -1.33 -3.71
CA ILE A 95 1.10 -2.14 -2.52
C ILE A 95 0.71 -1.34 -1.28
N LEU A 96 -0.37 -1.79 -0.62
CA LEU A 96 -0.91 -1.21 0.61
C LEU A 96 -0.21 -1.78 1.86
N ASN A 97 1.07 -1.45 2.01
CA ASN A 97 1.93 -2.07 3.03
C ASN A 97 1.91 -1.31 4.38
N ALA A 98 1.67 -0.01 4.40
CA ALA A 98 1.73 0.77 5.64
C ALA A 98 0.70 0.27 6.68
N GLY A 99 1.13 0.14 7.93
CA GLY A 99 0.24 -0.23 9.00
C GLY A 99 0.82 0.07 10.38
N VAL A 100 -0.06 0.25 11.35
CA VAL A 100 0.27 0.47 12.75
C VAL A 100 -0.44 -0.55 13.64
N ASN A 101 0.18 -0.88 14.77
CA ASN A 101 -0.39 -1.68 15.83
C ASN A 101 -0.08 -1.02 17.17
N TYR A 102 -1.10 -0.65 17.93
CA TYR A 102 -0.98 0.07 19.21
C TYR A 102 -0.10 1.34 19.20
N PRO A 103 -0.34 2.31 18.30
CA PRO A 103 0.41 3.57 18.33
C PRO A 103 -0.01 4.44 19.54
N PRO A 104 0.84 5.40 19.96
CA PRO A 104 0.55 6.24 21.14
C PRO A 104 -0.70 7.13 21.01
N SER A 105 -1.01 7.60 19.79
CA SER A 105 -2.24 8.37 19.54
C SER A 105 -3.38 7.41 19.25
N PRO A 106 -4.53 7.49 19.95
CA PRO A 106 -5.65 6.60 19.71
C PRO A 106 -6.50 7.00 18.48
N VAL A 107 -6.30 8.21 17.95
CA VAL A 107 -7.11 8.77 16.85
C VAL A 107 -6.27 9.36 15.72
N THR A 108 -6.83 9.34 14.50
CA THR A 108 -6.29 10.01 13.32
C THR A 108 -6.62 11.51 13.30
N LYS A 109 -6.06 12.26 12.35
CA LYS A 109 -6.35 13.69 12.17
C LYS A 109 -7.81 13.95 11.77
N ASP A 110 -8.46 12.96 11.19
CA ASP A 110 -9.87 13.03 10.78
C ASP A 110 -10.83 12.46 11.85
N GLY A 111 -10.31 12.10 13.03
CA GLY A 111 -11.12 11.68 14.18
C GLY A 111 -11.54 10.21 14.19
N TYR A 112 -10.89 9.35 13.40
CA TYR A 112 -11.13 7.90 13.40
C TYR A 112 -10.19 7.18 14.36
N GLU A 113 -10.58 6.01 14.86
CA GLU A 113 -9.65 5.12 15.59
C GLU A 113 -8.41 4.87 14.73
N VAL A 114 -7.22 5.01 15.33
CA VAL A 114 -5.95 5.12 14.60
C VAL A 114 -5.62 3.89 13.75
N THR A 115 -5.85 2.68 14.25
CA THR A 115 -5.52 1.44 13.53
C THR A 115 -6.48 1.24 12.37
N PHE A 116 -7.78 1.42 12.57
CA PHE A 116 -8.79 1.40 11.52
C PHE A 116 -8.54 2.50 10.49
N GLY A 117 -8.27 3.72 10.95
CA GLY A 117 -8.05 4.88 10.11
C GLY A 117 -6.83 4.72 9.19
N ILE A 118 -5.71 4.22 9.71
CA ILE A 118 -4.48 4.05 8.93
C ILE A 118 -4.50 2.76 8.10
N ASN A 119 -4.79 1.61 8.72
CA ASN A 119 -4.60 0.31 8.08
C ASN A 119 -5.70 0.01 7.05
N HIS A 120 -6.90 0.58 7.23
CA HIS A 120 -8.06 0.36 6.38
C HIS A 120 -8.53 1.64 5.68
N LEU A 121 -9.03 2.64 6.41
CA LEU A 121 -9.76 3.76 5.80
C LEU A 121 -8.89 4.63 4.87
N GLY A 122 -7.66 4.95 5.29
CA GLY A 122 -6.70 5.70 4.48
C GLY A 122 -6.31 4.95 3.20
N HIS A 123 -6.12 3.64 3.28
CA HIS A 123 -5.84 2.80 2.12
C HIS A 123 -7.05 2.63 1.21
N PHE A 124 -8.24 2.48 1.77
CA PHE A 124 -9.49 2.42 1.01
C PHE A 124 -9.71 3.72 0.22
N SER A 125 -9.48 4.87 0.86
CA SER A 125 -9.50 6.17 0.20
C SER A 125 -8.45 6.26 -0.92
N LEU A 126 -7.21 5.83 -0.66
CA LEU A 126 -6.14 5.83 -1.67
C LEU A 126 -6.49 4.97 -2.90
N ILE A 127 -7.03 3.77 -2.69
CA ILE A 127 -7.52 2.93 -3.79
C ILE A 127 -8.56 3.71 -4.59
N ARG A 128 -9.58 4.27 -3.93
CA ARG A 128 -10.68 4.97 -4.61
C ARG A 128 -10.19 6.14 -5.47
N GLU A 129 -9.25 6.94 -4.97
CA GLU A 129 -8.64 8.04 -5.73
C GLU A 129 -7.77 7.53 -6.91
N ALA A 130 -7.06 6.41 -6.71
CA ALA A 130 -6.22 5.81 -7.76
C ALA A 130 -7.01 5.01 -8.82
N SER A 131 -8.17 4.44 -8.45
CA SER A 131 -9.05 3.60 -9.28
C SER A 131 -9.70 4.31 -10.45
N ILE A 132 -9.48 5.61 -10.62
CA ILE A 132 -10.05 6.36 -11.75
C ILE A 132 -9.40 5.92 -13.09
N PHE A 133 -8.26 5.18 -13.10
CA PHE A 133 -7.61 4.78 -14.36
C PHE A 133 -6.85 3.43 -14.43
N SER A 134 -6.96 2.47 -13.49
CA SER A 134 -6.28 1.16 -13.69
C SER A 134 -6.91 -0.06 -12.98
N THR A 135 -6.63 -1.25 -13.53
CA THR A 135 -6.88 -2.56 -12.89
C THR A 135 -6.00 -2.67 -11.64
N ILE A 136 -6.59 -2.53 -10.45
CA ILE A 136 -5.86 -2.51 -9.18
C ILE A 136 -5.90 -3.88 -8.50
N TYR A 137 -4.72 -4.40 -8.16
CA TYR A 137 -4.55 -5.53 -7.25
C TYR A 137 -4.28 -4.98 -5.84
N ALA A 138 -5.21 -5.16 -4.90
CA ALA A 138 -5.07 -4.73 -3.51
C ALA A 138 -4.72 -5.93 -2.61
N LEU A 139 -3.67 -5.79 -1.77
CA LEU A 139 -3.27 -6.80 -0.78
C LEU A 139 -3.31 -6.17 0.62
N LEU A 140 -4.06 -6.80 1.55
CA LEU A 140 -4.13 -6.42 2.97
C LEU A 140 -3.27 -7.39 3.81
N LEU A 141 -2.40 -6.88 4.68
CA LEU A 141 -1.50 -7.69 5.52
C LEU A 141 -1.81 -7.59 7.01
N LYS A 142 -1.65 -8.73 7.72
CA LYS A 142 -1.65 -8.85 9.20
C LYS A 142 -0.21 -8.70 9.76
N PRO A 143 -0.01 -8.16 10.97
CA PRO A 143 1.31 -8.08 11.61
C PRO A 143 1.62 -9.38 12.38
N PHE A 144 2.79 -10.03 12.20
CA PHE A 144 3.58 -10.76 13.23
C PHE A 144 4.83 -11.47 12.63
N GLY A 145 5.95 -11.44 13.38
CA GLY A 145 6.91 -12.54 13.59
C GLY A 145 7.95 -12.96 12.53
N LYS A 146 7.94 -12.43 11.31
CA LYS A 146 8.89 -12.83 10.25
C LYS A 146 10.10 -11.89 10.19
N ASN A 147 11.25 -12.37 9.70
CA ASN A 147 12.33 -11.45 9.33
C ASN A 147 11.90 -10.61 8.11
N VAL A 148 12.58 -9.50 7.87
CA VAL A 148 12.15 -8.48 6.90
C VAL A 148 12.06 -9.07 5.48
N GLU A 149 13.02 -9.90 5.10
CA GLU A 149 13.09 -10.55 3.80
C GLU A 149 11.94 -11.56 3.61
N GLN A 150 11.66 -12.38 4.63
CA GLN A 150 10.53 -13.32 4.60
C GLN A 150 9.18 -12.59 4.59
N GLY A 151 9.08 -11.47 5.32
CA GLY A 151 7.90 -10.62 5.33
C GLY A 151 7.64 -9.95 3.97
N ALA A 152 8.69 -9.49 3.29
CA ALA A 152 8.58 -8.93 1.95
C ALA A 152 8.30 -9.98 0.86
N ALA A 153 8.76 -11.22 1.06
CA ALA A 153 8.69 -12.27 0.05
C ALA A 153 7.26 -12.54 -0.47
N THR A 154 6.27 -12.59 0.44
CA THR A 154 4.88 -12.85 0.04
C THR A 154 4.31 -11.67 -0.74
N THR A 155 4.54 -10.44 -0.29
CA THR A 155 4.11 -9.23 -0.99
C THR A 155 4.68 -9.15 -2.40
N VAL A 156 5.97 -9.43 -2.53
CA VAL A 156 6.66 -9.42 -3.83
C VAL A 156 6.17 -10.58 -4.71
N TYR A 157 5.93 -11.76 -4.15
CA TYR A 157 5.33 -12.87 -4.88
C TYR A 157 3.96 -12.48 -5.45
N CYS A 158 3.06 -11.93 -4.63
CA CYS A 158 1.75 -11.46 -5.08
C CYS A 158 1.83 -10.36 -6.14
N ALA A 159 2.81 -9.46 -6.03
CA ALA A 159 2.97 -8.34 -6.95
C ALA A 159 3.62 -8.70 -8.30
N THR A 160 4.30 -9.85 -8.40
CA THR A 160 5.21 -10.10 -9.54
C THR A 160 5.14 -11.51 -10.12
N SER A 161 4.53 -12.47 -9.41
CA SER A 161 4.51 -13.86 -9.86
C SER A 161 3.43 -14.08 -10.94
N PRO A 162 3.78 -14.70 -12.09
CA PRO A 162 2.78 -15.03 -13.11
C PRO A 162 1.75 -16.06 -12.62
N TYR A 163 2.05 -16.83 -11.57
CA TYR A 163 1.13 -17.83 -11.02
C TYR A 163 -0.10 -17.24 -10.35
N VAL A 164 -0.04 -15.97 -9.95
CA VAL A 164 -1.14 -15.29 -9.24
C VAL A 164 -1.62 -14.05 -9.98
N GLU A 165 -1.13 -13.82 -11.20
CA GLU A 165 -1.48 -12.66 -12.02
C GLU A 165 -2.99 -12.55 -12.28
N ASN A 166 -3.68 -13.69 -12.43
CA ASN A 166 -5.12 -13.73 -12.69
C ASN A 166 -5.95 -14.14 -11.46
N GLU A 167 -5.33 -14.22 -10.28
CA GLU A 167 -6.01 -14.59 -9.04
C GLU A 167 -6.35 -13.34 -8.23
N SER A 168 -7.60 -13.24 -7.76
CA SER A 168 -8.05 -12.12 -6.92
C SER A 168 -8.72 -12.63 -5.64
N GLY A 169 -8.73 -11.77 -4.62
CA GLY A 169 -9.42 -12.03 -3.37
C GLY A 169 -8.84 -13.14 -2.50
N ARG A 170 -7.73 -13.79 -2.85
CA ARG A 170 -7.08 -14.87 -2.07
C ARG A 170 -6.24 -14.33 -0.90
N TYR A 171 -6.06 -15.15 0.13
CA TYR A 171 -5.13 -14.92 1.23
C TYR A 171 -3.83 -15.70 1.00
N TYR A 172 -2.70 -14.99 0.99
CA TYR A 172 -1.37 -15.58 0.78
C TYR A 172 -0.49 -15.42 2.02
N ALA A 173 0.29 -16.45 2.30
CA ALA A 173 1.36 -16.43 3.30
C ALA A 173 2.51 -17.34 2.84
N ASP A 174 3.75 -16.94 3.13
CA ASP A 174 4.95 -17.71 2.77
C ASP A 174 5.03 -18.02 1.27
N CYS A 175 4.60 -17.05 0.44
CA CYS A 175 4.55 -17.14 -1.01
C CYS A 175 3.66 -18.27 -1.55
N ALA A 176 2.64 -18.68 -0.80
CA ALA A 176 1.68 -19.71 -1.17
C ALA A 176 0.25 -19.31 -0.77
N ASP A 177 -0.74 -19.88 -1.47
CA ASP A 177 -2.14 -19.78 -1.05
C ASP A 177 -2.27 -20.34 0.37
N ALA A 178 -2.76 -19.50 1.28
CA ALA A 178 -2.93 -19.79 2.69
C ALA A 178 -4.40 -19.70 3.11
N GLU A 179 -5.35 -19.88 2.17
CA GLU A 179 -6.80 -19.81 2.44
C GLU A 179 -7.23 -20.70 3.62
N LYS A 180 -6.54 -21.82 3.85
CA LYS A 180 -6.80 -22.71 4.99
C LYS A 180 -6.62 -22.04 6.36
N ASP A 181 -5.75 -21.03 6.45
CA ASP A 181 -5.40 -20.32 7.68
C ASP A 181 -6.25 -19.05 7.88
N LEU A 182 -7.08 -18.72 6.89
CA LEU A 182 -8.01 -17.60 6.94
C LEU A 182 -9.22 -17.96 7.82
N ASN A 183 -9.65 -17.05 8.69
CA ASN A 183 -10.96 -17.15 9.34
C ASN A 183 -12.05 -16.83 8.30
N LYS A 184 -12.42 -17.83 7.50
CA LYS A 184 -13.36 -17.68 6.38
C LYS A 184 -14.74 -17.21 6.85
N ALA A 185 -15.18 -17.64 8.03
CA ALA A 185 -16.48 -17.25 8.57
C ALA A 185 -16.61 -15.73 8.75
N LEU A 186 -15.51 -15.01 8.98
CA LEU A 186 -15.51 -13.55 9.04
C LEU A 186 -15.04 -12.92 7.73
N ALA A 187 -13.95 -13.42 7.16
CA ALA A 187 -13.30 -12.81 6.01
C ALA A 187 -14.06 -13.02 4.69
N ARG A 188 -14.95 -14.03 4.61
CA ARG A 188 -15.76 -14.38 3.43
C ARG A 188 -17.26 -14.17 3.64
N ASP A 189 -17.65 -13.54 4.74
CA ASP A 189 -19.05 -13.14 4.93
C ASP A 189 -19.33 -11.92 4.04
N GLU A 190 -20.11 -12.14 2.99
CA GLU A 190 -20.47 -11.10 2.01
C GLU A 190 -21.22 -9.93 2.67
N ASN A 191 -22.08 -10.20 3.67
CA ASN A 191 -22.81 -9.13 4.36
C ASN A 191 -21.85 -8.24 5.15
N PHE A 192 -20.84 -8.82 5.81
CA PHE A 192 -19.83 -8.02 6.50
C PHE A 192 -18.91 -7.27 5.54
N GLN A 193 -18.57 -7.85 4.39
CA GLN A 193 -17.80 -7.16 3.35
C GLN A 193 -18.56 -5.94 2.83
N ASP A 194 -19.85 -6.11 2.48
CA ASP A 194 -20.72 -5.03 1.99
C ASP A 194 -20.97 -3.96 3.04
N ALA A 195 -21.17 -4.36 4.29
CA ALA A 195 -21.33 -3.43 5.41
C ALA A 195 -20.04 -2.62 5.64
N LEU A 196 -18.87 -3.26 5.61
CA LEU A 196 -17.58 -2.57 5.76
C LEU A 196 -17.32 -1.60 4.60
N TRP A 197 -17.61 -2.02 3.36
CA TRP A 197 -17.49 -1.17 2.18
C TRP A 197 -18.38 0.06 2.28
N SER A 198 -19.68 -0.15 2.55
CA SER A 198 -20.67 0.91 2.69
C SER A 198 -20.29 1.89 3.79
N LYS A 199 -19.85 1.38 4.95
CA LYS A 199 -19.44 2.22 6.07
C LYS A 199 -18.17 3.02 5.78
N SER A 200 -17.23 2.44 5.03
CA SER A 200 -16.01 3.14 4.60
C SER A 200 -16.33 4.29 3.65
N LEU A 201 -17.26 4.08 2.70
CA LEU A 201 -17.76 5.14 1.84
C LEU A 201 -18.44 6.27 2.62
N GLU A 202 -19.31 5.92 3.58
CA GLU A 202 -19.99 6.90 4.43
C GLU A 202 -18.99 7.80 5.17
N PHE A 203 -17.94 7.21 5.75
CA PHE A 203 -16.89 7.97 6.45
C PHE A 203 -16.15 8.94 5.53
N ILE A 204 -15.82 8.53 4.32
CA ILE A 204 -15.13 9.43 3.39
C ILE A 204 -16.06 10.53 2.88
N GLN A 205 -17.31 10.21 2.54
CA GLN A 205 -18.30 11.21 2.13
C GLN A 205 -18.55 12.25 3.22
N LYS A 206 -18.65 11.82 4.47
CA LYS A 206 -18.79 12.73 5.62
C LYS A 206 -17.57 13.67 5.73
N PHE A 207 -16.37 13.14 5.55
CA PHE A 207 -15.16 13.97 5.52
C PHE A 207 -15.21 15.01 4.38
N GLU A 208 -15.57 14.61 3.16
CA GLU A 208 -15.66 15.50 1.99
C GLU A 208 -16.70 16.60 2.19
N GLN A 209 -17.86 16.27 2.78
CA GLN A 209 -18.90 17.25 3.13
C GLN A 209 -18.40 18.25 4.16
N ASN A 210 -17.67 17.82 5.19
CA ASN A 210 -17.13 18.74 6.19
C ASN A 210 -16.12 19.72 5.60
N GLN A 211 -15.34 19.29 4.60
CA GLN A 211 -14.36 20.13 3.90
C GLN A 211 -15.00 21.16 2.97
N SER A 212 -16.18 20.89 2.42
CA SER A 212 -16.89 21.86 1.56
C SER A 212 -17.55 22.97 2.38
N HIS A 213 -18.07 22.64 3.57
CA HIS A 213 -18.69 23.61 4.47
C HIS A 213 -17.67 24.53 5.17
N SER A 214 -16.44 24.08 5.39
CA SER A 214 -15.36 24.91 5.96
C SER A 214 -14.72 25.89 4.97
N ARG A 215 -15.14 25.89 3.70
CA ARG A 215 -14.66 26.80 2.64
C ARG A 215 -15.66 27.92 2.31
N LEU A 216 -16.78 27.99 3.03
CA LEU A 216 -17.77 29.07 3.00
C LEU A 216 -17.65 29.92 4.26
#